data_AF-A0A3L7UEC6-F1
#
_entry.id   AF-A0A3L7UEC6-F1
#
_cell.length_a   1.000
_cell.length_b   1.000
_cell.length_c   1.000
_cell.angle_alpha   90.00
_cell.angle_beta   90.00
_cell.angle_gamma   90.00
#
_symmetry.space_group_name_H-M   'P 1'
#
loop_
_entity.id
_entity.type
_entity.pdbx_description
1 polymer ?
#
loop_
_entity_poly.entity_id
_entity_poly.type
_entity_poly.pdbx_seq_one_letter_code
_entity_poly.pdbx_strand_id
1 'polypeptide(L)'
;MSGPAILVGVTSTIGLLGLAVPQAIRWVYVGWMVAVWPIGWVVSHLLLAAIFFGVIMPIGLILRVLGRDPMWKSFDRSASTYWIARPTEPTDSQRYFRQF
;
A
#
# COMPACT_ATOMS: atom_id res chain seq x y z
N MET A 1 1.39 -47.17 9.10
CA MET A 1 1.92 -46.72 7.79
C MET A 1 0.79 -46.41 6.76
N SER A 2 -0.48 -46.35 7.16
CA SER A 2 -1.64 -46.12 6.26
C SER A 2 -2.06 -44.65 6.09
N GLY A 3 -1.63 -43.75 6.99
CA GLY A 3 -1.97 -42.32 6.95
C GLY A 3 -1.65 -41.58 5.64
N PRO A 4 -0.45 -41.73 5.05
CA PRO A 4 -0.12 -41.04 3.81
C PRO A 4 -0.89 -41.57 2.59
N ALA A 5 -1.21 -42.87 2.54
CA ALA A 5 -1.98 -43.45 1.45
C ALA A 5 -3.44 -42.94 1.41
N ILE A 6 -4.04 -42.72 2.59
CA ILE A 6 -5.38 -42.15 2.71
C ILE A 6 -5.39 -40.70 2.22
N LEU A 7 -4.40 -39.89 2.61
CA LEU A 7 -4.27 -38.50 2.16
C LEU A 7 -4.11 -38.40 0.64
N VAL A 8 -3.25 -39.24 0.06
CA VAL A 8 -3.03 -39.28 -1.40
C VAL A 8 -4.29 -39.73 -2.14
N GLY A 9 -5.01 -40.73 -1.62
CA GLY A 9 -6.29 -41.18 -2.20
C GLY A 9 -7.36 -40.09 -2.19
N VAL A 10 -7.50 -39.37 -1.07
CA VAL A 10 -8.46 -38.27 -0.91
C VAL A 10 -8.12 -37.10 -1.85
N THR A 11 -6.86 -36.65 -1.89
CA THR A 11 -6.46 -35.54 -2.78
C THR A 11 -6.59 -35.90 -4.26
N SER A 12 -6.25 -37.13 -4.63
CA SER A 12 -6.38 -37.61 -6.01
C SER A 12 -7.84 -37.69 -6.44
N THR A 13 -8.73 -38.15 -5.56
CA THR A 13 -10.17 -38.24 -5.85
C THR A 13 -10.81 -36.86 -5.98
N ILE A 14 -10.46 -35.92 -5.09
CA ILE A 14 -10.93 -34.53 -5.16
C ILE A 14 -10.38 -33.84 -6.42
N GLY A 15 -9.11 -34.07 -6.77
CA GLY A 15 -8.51 -33.53 -7.98
C GLY A 15 -9.18 -34.05 -9.26
N LEU A 16 -9.45 -35.35 -9.34
CA LEU A 16 -10.13 -35.96 -10.49
C LEU A 16 -11.60 -35.53 -10.62
N LEU A 17 -12.34 -35.45 -9.51
CA LEU A 17 -13.72 -34.91 -9.50
C LEU A 17 -13.74 -33.43 -9.88
N GLY A 18 -12.71 -32.69 -9.45
CA GLY A 18 -12.48 -31.30 -9.80
C GLY A 18 -12.27 -31.08 -11.30
N LEU A 19 -11.54 -31.98 -11.97
CA LEU A 19 -11.34 -31.96 -13.42
C LEU A 19 -12.63 -32.32 -14.18
N ALA A 20 -13.45 -33.22 -13.63
CA ALA A 20 -14.71 -33.64 -14.26
C ALA A 20 -15.81 -32.57 -14.19
N VAL A 21 -15.84 -31.75 -13.12
CA VAL A 21 -16.86 -30.69 -12.92
C VAL A 21 -16.19 -29.34 -12.63
N PRO A 22 -15.61 -28.69 -13.66
CA PRO A 22 -14.87 -27.43 -13.49
C PRO A 22 -15.74 -26.27 -12.97
N GLN A 23 -17.06 -26.34 -13.17
CA GLN A 23 -17.99 -25.33 -12.65
C GLN A 23 -18.12 -25.34 -11.13
N ALA A 24 -17.98 -26.50 -10.48
CA ALA A 24 -18.05 -26.62 -9.02
C ALA A 24 -16.80 -26.04 -8.34
N ILE A 25 -15.61 -26.28 -8.92
CA ILE A 25 -14.35 -25.66 -8.46
C ILE A 25 -14.47 -24.14 -8.48
N ARG A 26 -15.08 -23.57 -9.53
CA ARG A 26 -15.20 -22.11 -9.69
C ARG A 26 -15.91 -21.48 -8.49
N TRP A 27 -16.98 -22.08 -7.99
CA TRP A 27 -17.71 -21.56 -6.83
C TRP A 27 -16.92 -21.66 -5.52
N VAL A 28 -16.20 -22.77 -5.32
CA VAL A 28 -15.30 -22.94 -4.17
C VAL A 28 -14.17 -21.92 -4.20
N TYR A 29 -13.55 -21.72 -5.37
CA TYR A 29 -12.50 -20.73 -5.57
C TYR A 29 -13.01 -19.31 -5.30
N VAL A 30 -14.15 -18.92 -5.88
CA VAL A 30 -14.72 -17.58 -5.67
C VAL A 30 -15.10 -17.38 -4.21
N GLY A 31 -15.74 -18.37 -3.57
CA GLY A 31 -16.08 -18.31 -2.15
C GLY A 31 -14.84 -18.15 -1.28
N TRP A 32 -13.76 -18.90 -1.56
CA TRP A 32 -12.49 -18.78 -0.86
C TRP A 32 -11.84 -17.40 -1.08
N MET A 33 -11.84 -16.89 -2.30
CA MET A 33 -11.31 -15.57 -2.62
C MET A 33 -12.07 -14.46 -1.89
N VAL A 34 -13.41 -14.53 -1.86
CA VAL A 34 -14.24 -13.58 -1.11
C VAL A 34 -13.98 -13.69 0.39
N ALA A 35 -13.77 -14.89 0.93
CA ALA A 35 -13.48 -15.09 2.34
C ALA A 35 -12.09 -14.55 2.74
N VAL A 36 -11.09 -14.68 1.89
CA VAL A 36 -9.71 -14.25 2.15
C VAL A 36 -9.49 -12.77 1.84
N TRP A 37 -10.26 -12.18 0.91
CA TRP A 37 -10.11 -10.78 0.50
C TRP A 37 -10.12 -9.76 1.67
N PRO A 38 -11.02 -9.86 2.67
CA PRO A 38 -11.02 -8.95 3.82
C PRO A 38 -9.72 -9.00 4.63
N ILE A 39 -9.05 -10.16 4.67
CA ILE A 39 -7.78 -10.33 5.39
C ILE A 39 -6.70 -9.45 4.74
N GLY A 40 -6.60 -9.51 3.41
CA GLY A 40 -5.67 -8.66 2.66
C GLY A 40 -5.94 -7.17 2.91
N TRP A 41 -7.21 -6.77 2.83
CA TRP A 41 -7.62 -5.39 3.10
C TRP A 41 -7.22 -4.94 4.52
N VAL A 42 -7.53 -5.75 5.54
CA VAL A 42 -7.19 -5.44 6.94
C VAL A 42 -5.68 -5.34 7.13
N VAL A 43 -4.91 -6.30 6.61
CA VAL A 43 -3.44 -6.32 6.76
C VAL A 43 -2.82 -5.09 6.07
N SER A 44 -3.26 -4.72 4.88
CA SER A 44 -2.77 -3.52 4.19
C SER A 44 -3.04 -2.24 4.99
N HIS A 45 -4.25 -2.10 5.56
CA HIS A 45 -4.61 -0.92 6.36
C HIS A 45 -3.86 -0.90 7.70
N LEU A 46 -3.72 -2.05 8.36
CA LEU A 46 -2.96 -2.16 9.61
C LEU A 46 -1.48 -1.84 9.40
N LEU A 47 -0.88 -2.34 8.31
CA LEU A 47 0.51 -2.04 7.97
C LEU A 47 0.71 -0.55 7.69
N LEU A 48 -0.19 0.05 6.89
CA LEU A 48 -0.16 1.49 6.62
C LEU A 48 -0.32 2.31 7.90
N ALA A 49 -1.28 1.95 8.76
CA ALA A 49 -1.49 2.61 10.04
C ALA A 49 -0.26 2.47 10.95
N ALA A 50 0.31 1.26 11.06
CA ALA A 50 1.49 1.01 11.88
C ALA A 50 2.69 1.85 11.41
N ILE A 51 2.95 1.92 10.11
CA ILE A 51 4.04 2.74 9.56
C ILE A 51 3.74 4.23 9.76
N PHE A 52 2.51 4.66 9.47
CA PHE A 52 2.12 6.05 9.58
C PHE A 52 2.21 6.55 11.02
N PHE A 53 1.59 5.85 11.97
CA PHE A 53 1.55 6.25 13.37
C PHE A 53 2.82 5.89 14.15
N GLY A 54 3.53 4.83 13.75
CA GLY A 54 4.74 4.37 14.44
C GLY A 54 6.03 5.03 13.93
N VAL A 55 6.05 5.50 12.68
CA VAL A 55 7.27 6.07 12.07
C VAL A 55 7.01 7.49 11.55
N ILE A 56 6.08 7.68 10.64
CA ILE A 56 5.91 8.96 9.93
C ILE A 56 5.44 10.07 10.89
N MET A 57 4.39 9.81 11.66
CA MET A 57 3.81 10.73 12.63
C MET A 57 4.82 11.15 13.71
N PRO A 58 5.53 10.24 14.40
CA PRO A 58 6.50 10.65 15.42
C PRO A 58 7.67 11.44 14.83
N ILE A 59 8.13 11.13 13.62
CA ILE A 59 9.13 11.95 12.94
C ILE A 59 8.61 13.39 12.76
N GLY A 60 7.39 13.55 12.23
CA GLY A 60 6.76 14.86 12.08
C GLY A 60 6.57 15.60 13.41
N LEU A 61 6.19 14.87 14.47
CA LEU A 61 6.03 15.42 15.81
C LEU A 61 7.37 15.89 16.39
N ILE A 62 8.43 15.10 16.24
CA ILE A 62 9.79 15.46 16.67
C ILE A 62 10.26 16.71 15.93
N LEU A 63 10.09 16.78 14.60
CA LEU A 63 10.43 17.96 13.81
C LEU A 63 9.67 19.21 14.29
N ARG A 64 8.37 19.04 14.61
CA ARG A 64 7.53 20.12 15.14
C ARG A 64 8.00 20.60 16.52
N VAL A 65 8.31 19.67 17.44
CA VAL A 65 8.82 20.01 18.79
C VAL A 65 10.19 20.69 18.71
N LEU A 66 11.05 20.27 17.78
CA LEU A 66 12.35 20.91 17.52
C LEU A 66 12.25 22.26 16.79
N GLY A 67 11.03 22.74 16.48
CA GLY A 67 10.82 23.99 15.75
C GLY A 67 11.32 23.97 14.31
N ARG A 68 11.60 22.79 13.75
CA ARG A 68 12.01 22.64 12.35
C ARG A 68 10.77 22.63 11.48
N ASP A 69 10.61 23.67 10.68
CA ASP A 69 9.58 23.79 9.65
C ASP A 69 10.19 23.71 8.26
N PRO A 70 10.55 22.49 7.78
CA PRO A 70 11.20 22.32 6.47
C PRO A 70 10.30 22.68 5.28
N MET A 71 9.02 22.93 5.52
CA MET A 71 8.04 23.24 4.47
C MET A 71 7.47 24.66 4.60
N TRP A 72 8.05 25.50 5.47
CA TRP A 72 7.60 26.88 5.72
C TRP A 72 6.08 26.99 5.90
N LYS A 73 5.48 26.03 6.62
CA LYS A 73 4.04 25.97 6.89
C LYS A 73 3.59 26.98 7.95
N SER A 74 4.53 27.58 8.68
CA SER A 74 4.21 28.60 9.66
C SER A 74 3.60 29.83 8.98
N PHE A 75 2.42 30.21 9.45
CA PHE A 75 1.66 31.32 8.86
C PHE A 75 2.23 32.64 9.39
N ASP A 76 3.04 33.31 8.56
CA ASP A 76 3.49 34.68 8.80
C ASP A 76 2.34 35.67 8.54
N ARG A 77 1.78 36.21 9.63
CA ARG A 77 0.71 37.21 9.56
C ARG A 77 1.19 38.59 9.10
N SER A 78 2.49 38.82 9.05
CA SER A 78 3.10 40.06 8.57
C SER A 78 3.49 40.01 7.09
N ALA A 79 3.46 38.82 6.47
CA ALA A 79 3.74 38.66 5.06
C ALA A 79 2.62 39.26 4.20
N SER A 80 3.00 40.15 3.26
CA SER A 80 2.08 40.70 2.26
C SER A 80 1.66 39.66 1.22
N THR A 81 2.50 38.66 0.97
CA THR A 81 2.23 37.52 0.09
C THR A 81 3.16 36.35 0.42
N TYR A 82 2.65 35.13 0.31
CA TYR A 82 3.46 33.90 0.37
C TYR A 82 4.07 33.52 -0.99
N TRP A 83 3.91 34.39 -2.00
CA TRP A 83 4.43 34.15 -3.34
C TRP A 83 5.96 34.13 -3.35
N ILE A 84 6.52 32.98 -3.67
CA ILE A 84 7.96 32.83 -3.89
C ILE A 84 8.25 33.23 -5.34
N ALA A 85 8.87 34.40 -5.53
CA ALA A 85 9.28 34.86 -6.85
C ALA A 85 10.29 33.88 -7.45
N ARG A 86 9.89 33.20 -8.54
CA ARG A 86 10.81 32.37 -9.31
C ARG A 86 11.69 33.27 -10.18
N PRO A 87 13.02 33.05 -10.23
CA PRO A 87 13.88 33.73 -11.19
C PRO A 87 13.38 33.45 -12.61
N THR A 88 13.20 34.51 -13.41
CA THR A 88 12.96 34.41 -14.85
C THR A 88 14.27 34.02 -15.53
N GLU A 89 14.60 32.75 -15.47
CA GLU A 89 15.64 32.19 -16.34
C GLU A 89 15.07 31.93 -17.75
N PRO A 90 15.91 32.01 -18.81
CA PRO A 90 15.47 31.74 -20.18
C PRO A 90 14.74 30.40 -20.26
N THR A 91 13.56 30.38 -20.90
CA THR A 91 12.73 29.18 -21.06
C THR A 91 13.37 28.24 -22.08
N ASP A 92 14.42 27.54 -21.67
CA ASP A 92 14.96 26.41 -22.42
C ASP A 92 14.12 25.17 -22.10
N SER A 93 13.44 24.65 -23.12
CA SER A 93 12.62 23.44 -23.00
C SER A 93 13.46 22.21 -22.62
N GLN A 94 14.77 22.22 -22.89
CA GLN A 94 15.70 21.15 -22.52
C GLN A 94 15.88 21.03 -21.00
N ARG A 95 15.63 22.09 -20.23
CA ARG A 95 15.75 22.09 -18.77
C ARG A 95 14.69 21.24 -18.08
N TYR A 96 13.52 21.05 -18.70
CA TYR A 96 12.50 20.13 -18.17
C TYR A 96 12.99 18.68 -18.12
N PHE A 97 13.95 18.31 -18.97
CA PHE A 97 14.55 16.98 -18.96
C PHE A 97 15.69 16.82 -17.94
N ARG A 98 16.05 17.87 -17.20
CA ARG A 98 17.14 17.88 -16.20
C ARG A 98 16.64 18.36 -14.85
N GLN A 99 15.69 17.64 -14.28
CA GLN A 99 15.01 18.02 -13.03
C GLN A 99 15.76 17.61 -11.74
N PHE A 100 16.83 16.81 -11.86
CA PHE A 100 17.63 16.32 -10.72
C PHE A 100 19.09 16.75 -10.85
#